data_AF-A0A0V1EAD7-F1
#
_entry.id   AF-A0A0V1EAD7-F1
#
_cell.length_a   1.000
_cell.length_b   1.000
_cell.length_c   1.000
_cell.angle_alpha   90.00
_cell.angle_beta   90.00
_cell.angle_gamma   90.00
#
_symmetry.space_group_name_H-M   'P 1'
#
loop_
_entity.id
_entity.type
_entity.pdbx_description
1 polymer ?
#
loop_
_entity_poly.entity_id
_entity_poly.type
_entity_poly.pdbx_seq_one_letter_code
_entity_poly.pdbx_strand_id
1 'polypeptide(L)'
;LISHNVKKISDFLCNFELSCKYKINLVNERLNSLEKKIEYLEANRYVELIMRIRHFCSGGQIFKKQIKPIVSQNREEARRRVLRVYKDWMKFVPTLNFLYQLHLREDVLRDAIKRQFVRNAEIRDIRVVDILANKAEVELKNLKEAWTPGNVLLNTLFEDHLEKKPTDFLSRFLVGRE
;
A
#
# COMPACT_ATOMS: atom_id res chain seq x y z
N LEU A 1 -8.40 46.90 -28.67
CA LEU A 1 -7.73 45.62 -28.99
C LEU A 1 -7.40 44.77 -27.76
N ILE A 2 -6.71 45.32 -26.74
CA ILE A 2 -6.25 44.54 -25.57
C ILE A 2 -7.40 43.89 -24.79
N SER A 3 -8.45 44.65 -24.45
CA SER A 3 -9.62 44.14 -23.72
C SER A 3 -10.32 42.96 -24.42
N HIS A 4 -10.41 43.01 -25.76
CA HIS A 4 -11.01 41.93 -26.55
C HIS A 4 -10.18 40.64 -26.53
N ASN A 5 -8.84 40.77 -26.54
CA ASN A 5 -7.96 39.61 -26.43
C ASN A 5 -7.99 39.01 -25.02
N VAL A 6 -8.03 39.85 -23.98
CA VAL A 6 -8.18 39.40 -22.58
C VAL A 6 -9.49 38.65 -22.40
N LYS A 7 -10.61 39.15 -22.97
CA LYS A 7 -11.90 38.47 -22.91
C LYS A 7 -11.86 37.11 -23.60
N LYS A 8 -11.27 37.00 -24.79
CA LYS A 8 -11.10 35.72 -25.50
C LYS A 8 -10.30 34.69 -24.70
N ILE A 9 -9.23 35.13 -24.02
CA ILE A 9 -8.43 34.25 -23.15
C ILE A 9 -9.27 33.80 -21.96
N SER A 10 -10.01 34.71 -21.32
CA SER A 10 -10.90 34.37 -20.21
C SER A 10 -11.97 33.35 -20.63
N ASP A 11 -12.63 33.57 -21.76
CA ASP A 11 -13.66 32.68 -22.29
C ASP A 11 -13.07 31.29 -22.63
N PHE A 12 -11.86 31.26 -23.19
CA PHE A 12 -11.14 30.01 -23.45
C PHE A 12 -10.81 29.27 -22.15
N LEU A 13 -10.27 29.94 -21.14
CA LEU A 13 -9.90 29.33 -19.87
C LEU A 13 -11.13 28.79 -19.13
N CYS A 14 -12.24 29.53 -19.13
CA CYS A 14 -13.51 29.06 -18.57
C CYS A 14 -14.01 27.79 -19.29
N ASN A 15 -14.02 27.79 -20.62
CA ASN A 15 -14.46 26.64 -21.40
C ASN A 15 -13.52 25.42 -21.23
N PHE A 16 -12.22 25.68 -21.14
CA PHE A 16 -11.21 24.66 -20.89
C PHE A 16 -11.39 24.05 -19.50
N GLU A 17 -11.59 24.87 -18.47
CA GLU A 17 -11.84 24.43 -17.09
C GLU A 17 -13.11 23.57 -16.98
N LEU A 18 -14.20 24.00 -17.63
CA LEU A 18 -15.44 23.23 -17.70
C LEU A 18 -15.23 21.88 -18.40
N SER A 19 -14.47 21.85 -19.49
CA SER A 19 -14.12 20.61 -20.21
C SER A 19 -13.32 19.65 -19.33
N CYS A 20 -12.32 20.17 -18.61
CA CYS A 20 -11.52 19.38 -17.67
C CYS A 20 -12.36 18.82 -16.53
N LYS A 21 -13.21 19.64 -15.90
CA LYS A 21 -14.13 19.22 -14.83
C LYS A 21 -15.06 18.12 -15.31
N TYR A 22 -15.64 18.26 -16.51
CA TYR A 22 -16.49 17.23 -17.09
C TYR A 22 -15.73 15.92 -17.33
N LYS A 23 -14.53 15.98 -17.91
CA LYS A 23 -13.71 14.78 -18.15
C LYS A 23 -13.29 14.09 -16.86
N ILE A 24 -12.91 14.84 -15.83
CA ILE A 24 -12.57 14.30 -14.50
C ILE A 24 -13.79 13.59 -13.89
N ASN A 25 -14.96 14.24 -13.93
CA ASN A 25 -16.19 13.63 -13.43
C ASN A 25 -16.55 12.34 -14.18
N LEU A 26 -16.39 12.31 -15.50
CA LEU A 26 -16.63 11.10 -16.30
C LEU A 26 -15.67 9.96 -15.92
N VAL A 27 -14.40 10.27 -15.66
CA VAL A 27 -13.43 9.28 -15.19
C VAL A 27 -13.79 8.78 -13.80
N ASN A 28 -14.20 9.66 -12.88
CA ASN A 28 -14.63 9.29 -11.54
C ASN A 28 -15.87 8.39 -11.54
N GLU A 29 -16.88 8.72 -12.36
CA GLU A 29 -18.06 7.88 -12.56
C GLU A 29 -17.69 6.47 -13.06
N ARG A 30 -16.78 6.40 -14.04
CA ARG A 30 -16.27 5.13 -14.57
C ARG A 30 -15.50 4.34 -13.51
N LEU A 31 -14.66 5.01 -12.72
CA LEU A 31 -13.92 4.40 -11.62
C LEU A 31 -14.88 3.80 -10.59
N ASN A 32 -15.86 4.57 -10.13
CA ASN A 32 -16.89 4.11 -9.19
C ASN A 32 -17.69 2.91 -9.72
N SER A 33 -18.00 2.91 -11.02
CA SER A 33 -18.69 1.77 -11.66
C SER A 33 -17.84 0.50 -11.67
N LEU A 34 -16.54 0.63 -11.92
CA LEU A 34 -15.59 -0.48 -11.91
C LEU A 34 -15.37 -1.02 -10.50
N GLU A 35 -15.24 -0.15 -9.50
CA GLU A 35 -15.13 -0.53 -8.09
C GLU A 35 -16.34 -1.36 -7.65
N LYS A 36 -17.56 -0.90 -7.95
CA LYS A 36 -18.79 -1.66 -7.65
C LYS A 36 -18.85 -3.01 -8.38
N LYS A 37 -18.36 -3.10 -9.62
CA LYS A 37 -18.28 -4.37 -10.35
C LYS A 37 -17.30 -5.34 -9.70
N ILE A 38 -16.17 -4.85 -9.20
CA ILE A 38 -15.21 -5.67 -8.46
C ILE A 38 -15.85 -6.22 -7.19
N GLU A 39 -16.49 -5.36 -6.39
CA GLU A 39 -17.19 -5.79 -5.17
C GLU A 39 -18.25 -6.87 -5.45
N TYR A 40 -19.05 -6.69 -6.51
CA TYR A 40 -20.04 -7.69 -6.91
C TYR A 40 -19.42 -9.03 -7.33
N LEU A 41 -18.34 -8.99 -8.11
CA LEU A 41 -17.64 -10.21 -8.54
C LEU A 41 -16.96 -10.93 -7.37
N GLU A 42 -16.40 -10.18 -6.43
CA GLU A 42 -15.85 -10.72 -5.19
C GLU A 42 -16.93 -11.37 -4.33
N ALA A 43 -18.07 -10.69 -4.13
CA ALA A 43 -19.22 -11.23 -3.41
C ALA A 43 -19.76 -12.51 -4.06
N ASN A 44 -19.91 -12.53 -5.38
CA ASN A 44 -20.36 -13.71 -6.11
C ASN A 44 -19.38 -14.89 -5.97
N ARG A 45 -18.06 -14.64 -6.05
CA ARG A 45 -17.06 -15.69 -5.77
C ARG A 45 -17.16 -16.22 -4.34
N TYR A 46 -17.43 -15.35 -3.36
CA TYR A 46 -17.64 -15.75 -1.98
C TYR A 46 -18.91 -16.61 -1.82
N VAL A 47 -20.01 -16.22 -2.46
CA VAL A 47 -21.27 -16.98 -2.44
C VAL A 47 -21.11 -18.34 -3.13
N GLU A 48 -20.45 -18.39 -4.29
CA GLU A 48 -20.18 -19.64 -5.01
C GLU A 48 -19.28 -20.58 -4.18
N LEU A 49 -18.29 -20.02 -3.47
CA LEU A 49 -17.45 -20.75 -2.53
C LEU A 49 -18.27 -21.30 -1.35
N ILE A 50 -19.17 -20.51 -0.77
CA ILE A 50 -20.03 -20.93 0.33
C ILE A 50 -21.02 -22.02 -0.13
N MET A 51 -21.63 -21.89 -1.31
CA MET A 51 -22.51 -22.90 -1.88
C MET A 51 -21.78 -24.22 -2.14
N ARG A 52 -20.56 -24.16 -2.70
CA ARG A 52 -19.71 -25.35 -2.89
C ARG A 52 -19.34 -26.04 -1.58
N ILE A 53 -19.00 -25.27 -0.54
CA ILE A 53 -18.71 -25.84 0.79
C ILE A 53 -19.96 -26.51 1.36
N ARG A 54 -21.13 -25.87 1.25
CA ARG A 54 -22.39 -26.38 1.83
C ARG A 54 -22.87 -27.68 1.17
N HIS A 55 -22.62 -27.87 -0.13
CA HIS A 55 -22.96 -29.11 -0.84
C HIS A 55 -21.99 -30.28 -0.52
N PHE A 56 -20.78 -29.99 -0.02
CA PHE A 56 -19.74 -30.99 0.23
C PHE A 56 -19.68 -31.47 1.70
N CYS A 57 -20.27 -30.72 2.64
CA CYS A 57 -20.24 -31.04 4.08
C CYS A 57 -21.18 -32.19 4.53
N SER A 58 -21.78 -32.95 3.61
CA SER A 58 -22.61 -34.12 3.93
C SER A 58 -21.82 -35.39 4.27
N GLY A 59 -20.48 -35.37 4.19
CA GLY A 59 -19.61 -36.49 4.54
C GLY A 59 -18.48 -36.06 5.46
N GLY A 60 -18.36 -36.68 6.64
CA GLY A 60 -17.38 -36.35 7.68
C GLY A 60 -15.92 -36.63 7.29
N GLN A 61 -15.34 -35.80 6.42
CA GLN A 61 -13.90 -35.71 6.19
C GLN A 61 -13.36 -34.38 6.74
N ILE A 62 -12.23 -34.45 7.45
CA ILE A 62 -11.47 -33.28 7.90
C ILE A 62 -10.92 -32.57 6.66
N PHE A 63 -11.68 -31.59 6.18
CA PHE A 63 -11.35 -30.82 4.99
C PHE A 63 -10.19 -29.87 5.31
N LYS A 64 -8.96 -30.21 4.90
CA LYS A 64 -7.89 -29.22 4.83
C LYS A 64 -8.27 -28.23 3.73
N LYS A 65 -8.79 -27.07 4.12
CA LYS A 65 -9.16 -25.98 3.20
C LYS A 65 -8.02 -25.78 2.21
N GLN A 66 -8.23 -26.15 0.94
CA GLN A 66 -7.25 -25.87 -0.10
C GLN A 66 -7.30 -24.38 -0.40
N ILE A 67 -6.31 -23.67 0.14
CA ILE A 67 -6.18 -22.24 -0.07
C ILE A 67 -5.27 -22.06 -1.28
N LYS A 68 -5.77 -21.35 -2.29
CA LYS A 68 -4.97 -21.01 -3.47
C LYS A 68 -3.79 -20.12 -3.04
N PRO A 69 -2.53 -20.48 -3.37
CA PRO A 69 -1.39 -19.61 -3.14
C PRO A 69 -1.56 -18.31 -3.93
N ILE A 70 -1.11 -17.19 -3.37
CA ILE A 70 -1.25 -15.87 -4.01
C ILE A 70 -0.16 -15.70 -5.08
N VAL A 71 1.10 -15.94 -4.70
CA VAL A 71 2.24 -15.89 -5.62
C VAL A 71 3.16 -17.10 -5.41
N SER A 72 3.66 -17.28 -4.18
CA SER A 72 4.62 -18.33 -3.86
C SER A 72 3.89 -19.63 -3.55
N GLN A 73 4.36 -20.74 -4.14
CA GLN A 73 3.82 -22.07 -3.84
C GLN A 73 4.45 -22.68 -2.58
N ASN A 74 5.75 -22.41 -2.38
CA ASN A 74 6.57 -22.99 -1.32
C ASN A 74 7.27 -21.90 -0.49
N ARG A 75 7.74 -22.27 0.72
CA ARG A 75 8.40 -21.33 1.65
C ARG A 75 9.72 -20.80 1.09
N GLU A 76 10.44 -21.61 0.33
CA GLU A 76 11.73 -21.32 -0.28
C GLU A 76 11.58 -20.25 -1.37
N GLU A 77 10.48 -20.30 -2.11
CA GLU A 77 10.14 -19.30 -3.12
C GLU A 77 9.80 -17.96 -2.47
N ALA A 78 8.96 -17.98 -1.44
CA ALA A 78 8.66 -16.79 -0.65
C ALA A 78 9.93 -16.18 -0.03
N ARG A 79 10.82 -17.02 0.52
CA ARG A 79 12.12 -16.57 1.05
C ARG A 79 12.99 -15.95 -0.04
N ARG A 80 13.10 -16.57 -1.21
CA ARG A 80 13.84 -16.00 -2.36
C ARG A 80 13.28 -14.64 -2.78
N ARG A 81 11.95 -14.51 -2.78
CA ARG A 81 11.27 -13.24 -3.09
C ARG A 81 11.60 -12.17 -2.06
N VAL A 82 11.40 -12.44 -0.78
CA VAL A 82 11.72 -11.48 0.30
C VAL A 82 13.19 -11.03 0.22
N LEU A 83 14.12 -11.96 -0.02
CA LEU A 83 15.54 -11.63 -0.17
C LEU A 83 15.83 -10.77 -1.40
N ARG A 84 15.11 -10.98 -2.51
CA ARG A 84 15.21 -10.13 -3.70
C ARG A 84 14.78 -8.70 -3.37
N VAL A 85 13.59 -8.54 -2.79
CA VAL A 85 13.05 -7.24 -2.39
C VAL A 85 14.02 -6.55 -1.44
N TYR A 86 14.50 -7.25 -0.41
CA TYR A 86 15.48 -6.72 0.53
C TYR A 86 16.76 -6.21 -0.17
N LYS A 87 17.32 -6.99 -1.11
CA LYS A 87 18.50 -6.57 -1.89
C LYS A 87 18.20 -5.33 -2.74
N ASP A 88 17.02 -5.22 -3.31
CA ASP A 88 16.61 -4.06 -4.11
C ASP A 88 16.49 -2.80 -3.24
N TRP A 89 15.98 -2.93 -2.01
CA TRP A 89 16.01 -1.86 -1.01
C TRP A 89 17.44 -1.45 -0.66
N MET A 90 18.34 -2.40 -0.40
CA MET A 90 19.74 -2.09 -0.07
C MET A 90 20.48 -1.35 -1.20
N LYS A 91 20.18 -1.69 -2.46
CA LYS A 91 20.72 -0.98 -3.63
C LYS A 91 20.16 0.44 -3.77
N PHE A 92 18.92 0.66 -3.35
CA PHE A 92 18.25 1.96 -3.47
C PHE A 92 18.65 2.95 -2.35
N VAL A 93 19.22 2.47 -1.24
CA VAL A 93 19.62 3.31 -0.09
C VAL A 93 20.40 4.58 -0.46
N PRO A 94 21.46 4.55 -1.31
CA PRO A 94 22.20 5.77 -1.65
C PRO A 94 21.33 6.77 -2.41
N THR A 95 20.53 6.29 -3.35
CA THR A 95 19.56 7.12 -4.10
C THR A 95 18.50 7.70 -3.19
N LEU A 96 18.01 6.92 -2.22
CA LEU A 96 17.02 7.35 -1.24
C LEU A 96 17.56 8.51 -0.38
N ASN A 97 18.80 8.39 0.13
CA ASN A 97 19.43 9.42 0.94
C ASN A 97 19.60 10.74 0.17
N PHE A 98 19.94 10.65 -1.12
CA PHE A 98 20.06 11.80 -2.02
C PHE A 98 18.69 12.42 -2.36
N LEU A 99 17.73 11.61 -2.80
CA LEU A 99 16.42 12.07 -3.29
C LEU A 99 15.60 12.73 -2.18
N TYR A 100 15.67 12.19 -0.96
CA TYR A 100 14.96 12.71 0.21
C TYR A 100 15.80 13.65 1.08
N GLN A 101 17.06 13.93 0.69
CA GLN A 101 17.96 14.83 1.42
C GLN A 101 18.03 14.52 2.93
N LEU A 102 18.13 13.24 3.28
CA LEU A 102 18.05 12.82 4.69
C LEU A 102 19.33 13.14 5.47
N HIS A 103 20.46 13.29 4.78
CA HIS A 103 21.79 13.56 5.38
C HIS A 103 22.17 12.54 6.49
N LEU A 104 21.63 11.33 6.43
CA LEU A 104 21.93 10.26 7.37
C LEU A 104 23.11 9.44 6.86
N ARG A 105 23.82 8.79 7.78
CA ARG A 105 24.80 7.75 7.43
C ARG A 105 24.06 6.58 6.79
N GLU A 106 24.59 6.07 5.67
CA GLU A 106 23.97 4.96 4.94
C GLU A 106 23.80 3.70 5.80
N ASP A 107 24.75 3.44 6.71
CA ASP A 107 24.70 2.30 7.63
C ASP A 107 23.45 2.34 8.52
N VAL A 108 23.13 3.52 9.05
CA VAL A 108 21.96 3.74 9.92
C VAL A 108 20.68 3.48 9.14
N LEU A 109 20.63 3.91 7.87
CA LEU A 109 19.47 3.71 7.00
C LEU A 109 19.29 2.24 6.61
N ARG A 110 20.39 1.55 6.28
CA ARG A 110 20.39 0.10 6.02
C ARG A 110 19.92 -0.68 7.23
N ASP A 111 20.37 -0.31 8.42
CA ASP A 111 19.96 -0.94 9.68
C ASP A 111 18.49 -0.68 10.00
N ALA A 112 17.99 0.54 9.81
CA ALA A 112 16.57 0.86 10.01
C ALA A 112 15.67 0.03 9.07
N ILE A 113 16.02 -0.06 7.79
CA ILE A 113 15.31 -0.92 6.82
C ILE A 113 15.40 -2.39 7.26
N LYS A 114 16.57 -2.88 7.66
CA LYS A 114 16.76 -4.25 8.15
C LYS A 114 15.86 -4.55 9.35
N ARG A 115 15.72 -3.62 10.30
CA ARG A 115 14.81 -3.78 11.46
C ARG A 115 13.36 -3.99 11.01
N GLN A 116 12.88 -3.25 9.99
CA GLN A 116 11.53 -3.42 9.46
C GLN A 116 11.29 -4.82 8.87
N PHE A 117 12.28 -5.39 8.17
CA PHE A 117 12.18 -6.77 7.67
C PHE A 117 12.22 -7.80 8.82
N VAL A 118 13.08 -7.58 9.82
CA VAL A 118 13.25 -8.50 10.97
C VAL A 118 12.02 -8.48 11.89
N ARG A 119 11.30 -7.36 12.02
CA ARG A 119 10.07 -7.25 12.82
C ARG A 119 9.02 -8.30 12.44
N ASN A 120 9.01 -8.71 11.18
CA ASN A 120 8.06 -9.68 10.63
C ASN A 120 8.65 -11.11 10.49
N ALA A 121 9.82 -11.38 11.09
CA ALA A 121 10.53 -12.66 10.91
C ALA A 121 9.80 -13.88 11.49
N GLU A 122 8.92 -13.68 12.48
CA GLU A 122 8.17 -14.76 13.12
C GLU A 122 7.02 -15.30 12.25
N ILE A 123 6.61 -14.56 11.22
CA ILE A 123 5.46 -14.91 10.39
C ILE A 123 5.75 -16.20 9.61
N ARG A 124 4.91 -17.23 9.82
CA ARG A 124 5.05 -18.56 9.20
C ARG A 124 4.17 -18.77 7.97
N ASP A 125 3.06 -18.05 7.84
CA ASP A 125 2.12 -18.21 6.73
C ASP A 125 2.68 -17.59 5.44
N ILE A 126 2.84 -18.42 4.41
CA ILE A 126 3.40 -18.04 3.10
C ILE A 126 2.60 -16.90 2.45
N ARG A 127 1.27 -16.91 2.60
CA ARG A 127 0.39 -15.89 1.99
C ARG A 127 0.61 -14.52 2.59
N VAL A 128 0.80 -14.48 3.92
CA VAL A 128 1.07 -13.24 4.64
C VAL A 128 2.45 -12.71 4.25
N VAL A 129 3.44 -13.60 4.11
CA VAL A 129 4.77 -13.24 3.62
C VAL A 129 4.69 -12.65 2.20
N ASP A 130 3.91 -13.24 1.30
CA ASP A 130 3.70 -12.72 -0.05
C ASP A 130 3.03 -11.34 -0.08
N ILE A 131 2.03 -11.12 0.79
CA ILE A 131 1.36 -9.81 0.91
C ILE A 131 2.34 -8.76 1.44
N LEU A 132 3.14 -9.09 2.46
CA LEU A 132 4.13 -8.18 3.01
C LEU A 132 5.27 -7.89 2.03
N ALA A 133 5.73 -8.90 1.28
CA ALA A 133 6.72 -8.71 0.22
C ALA A 133 6.18 -7.79 -0.88
N ASN A 134 4.93 -8.01 -1.33
CA ASN A 134 4.26 -7.11 -2.27
C ASN A 134 4.16 -5.68 -1.71
N LYS A 135 3.77 -5.52 -0.45
CA LYS A 135 3.69 -4.20 0.19
C LYS A 135 5.05 -3.48 0.16
N ALA A 136 6.13 -4.20 0.45
CA ALA A 136 7.48 -3.65 0.40
C ALA A 136 7.95 -3.32 -1.04
N GLU A 137 7.55 -4.09 -2.05
CA GLU A 137 7.81 -3.80 -3.46
C GLU A 137 7.09 -2.53 -3.93
N VAL A 138 5.81 -2.40 -3.56
CA VAL A 138 4.98 -1.23 -3.88
C VAL A 138 5.55 0.02 -3.22
N GLU A 139 5.93 -0.06 -1.94
CA GLU A 139 6.51 1.09 -1.25
C GLU A 139 7.85 1.53 -1.86
N LEU A 140 8.69 0.57 -2.25
CA LEU A 140 9.93 0.88 -2.97
C LEU A 140 9.67 1.60 -4.29
N LYS A 141 8.60 1.21 -5.01
CA LYS A 141 8.18 1.90 -6.23
C LYS A 141 7.68 3.32 -5.93
N ASN A 142 6.83 3.49 -4.92
CA ASN A 142 6.33 4.80 -4.52
C ASN A 142 7.47 5.76 -4.15
N LEU A 143 8.50 5.27 -3.46
CA LEU A 143 9.68 6.08 -3.11
C LEU A 143 10.53 6.44 -4.33
N LYS A 144 10.67 5.54 -5.30
CA LYS A 144 11.38 5.84 -6.57
C LYS A 144 10.68 6.92 -7.38
N GLU A 145 9.36 6.92 -7.37
CA GLU A 145 8.51 7.91 -8.06
C GLU A 145 8.25 9.16 -7.20
N ALA A 146 8.81 9.24 -5.99
CA ALA A 146 8.60 10.32 -5.03
C ALA A 146 7.12 10.57 -4.65
N TRP A 147 6.28 9.52 -4.70
CA TRP A 147 4.87 9.60 -4.30
C TRP A 147 4.70 9.59 -2.77
N THR A 148 5.61 8.96 -2.03
CA THR A 148 5.62 9.00 -0.57
C THR A 148 6.46 10.20 -0.09
N PRO A 149 5.93 11.09 0.75
CA PRO A 149 6.68 12.23 1.28
C PRO A 149 7.70 11.78 2.35
N GLY A 150 8.82 12.53 2.47
CA GLY A 150 9.97 12.12 3.31
C GLY A 150 9.68 12.02 4.81
N ASN A 151 8.76 12.83 5.33
CA ASN A 151 8.32 12.75 6.72
C ASN A 151 7.62 11.41 7.04
N VAL A 152 6.78 10.92 6.12
CA VAL A 152 6.10 9.62 6.27
C VAL A 152 7.12 8.48 6.24
N LEU A 153 8.11 8.56 5.34
CA LEU A 153 9.22 7.61 5.30
C LEU A 153 10.00 7.57 6.62
N LEU A 154 10.40 8.74 7.13
CA LEU A 154 11.17 8.85 8.37
C LEU A 154 10.39 8.30 9.57
N ASN A 155 9.10 8.63 9.69
CA ASN A 155 8.23 8.11 10.74
C ASN A 155 8.09 6.57 10.68
N THR A 156 8.14 6.01 9.48
CA THR A 156 8.06 4.55 9.28
C THR A 156 9.38 3.86 9.62
N LEU A 157 10.52 4.49 9.34
CA LEU A 157 11.85 3.91 9.60
C LEU A 157 12.31 4.10 11.05
N PHE A 158 11.99 5.26 11.64
CA PHE A 158 12.44 5.68 12.96
C PHE A 158 11.22 6.01 13.85
N GLU A 159 10.62 4.97 14.43
CA GLU A 159 9.50 5.12 15.39
C GLU A 159 9.93 5.82 16.69
N ASP A 160 11.24 5.94 16.94
CA ASP A 160 11.82 6.43 18.21
C ASP A 160 11.56 7.92 18.51
N HIS A 161 11.19 8.72 17.50
CA HIS A 161 10.93 10.16 17.67
C HIS A 161 9.45 10.49 17.87
N LEU A 162 8.56 9.49 17.84
CA LEU A 162 7.13 9.70 18.07
C LEU A 162 6.84 9.48 19.55
N GLU A 163 6.19 10.45 20.19
CA GLU A 163 5.64 10.25 21.53
C GLU A 163 4.79 8.97 21.52
N LYS A 164 5.16 8.00 22.35
CA LYS A 164 4.42 6.74 22.44
C LYS A 164 2.98 7.09 22.73
N LYS A 165 2.07 6.57 21.90
CA LYS A 165 0.64 6.78 22.14
C LYS A 165 0.32 6.36 23.58
N PRO A 166 -0.43 7.18 24.33
CA PRO A 166 -0.80 6.85 25.70
C PRO A 166 -1.45 5.46 25.73
N THR A 167 -0.78 4.50 26.37
CA THR A 167 -1.28 3.12 26.41
C THR A 167 -2.27 2.94 27.56
N ASP A 168 -2.07 3.68 28.64
CA ASP A 168 -2.88 3.62 29.85
C ASP A 168 -4.14 4.50 29.76
N PHE A 169 -5.21 4.08 30.43
CA PHE A 169 -6.49 4.78 30.44
C PHE A 169 -6.33 6.24 30.88
N LEU A 170 -5.62 6.51 31.98
CA LEU A 170 -5.46 7.87 32.50
C LEU A 170 -4.70 8.75 31.51
N SER A 171 -3.66 8.21 30.88
CA SER A 171 -2.90 8.93 29.86
C SER A 171 -3.71 9.22 28.59
N ARG A 172 -4.65 8.35 28.20
CA ARG A 172 -5.57 8.58 27.07
C ARG A 172 -6.62 9.63 27.43
N PHE A 173 -7.18 9.51 28.62
CA PHE A 173 -8.17 10.43 29.18
C PHE A 173 -7.63 11.87 29.25
N LEU A 174 -6.39 12.05 29.73
CA LEU A 174 -5.75 13.37 29.82
C LEU A 174 -5.42 14.00 28.46
N VAL A 175 -5.26 13.19 27.41
CA VAL A 175 -4.96 13.65 26.04
C VAL A 175 -6.26 14.03 25.28
N GLY A 176 -7.43 13.76 25.84
CA GLY A 176 -8.71 14.24 25.31
C GLY A 176 -9.15 13.59 24.00
N ARG A 177 -8.71 12.35 23.73
CA ARG A 177 -9.27 11.52 22.66
C ARG A 177 -10.18 10.47 23.32
N GLU A 178 -11.46 10.46 22.94
CA GLU A 178 -12.45 9.44 23.32
C GLU A 178 -11.90 8.00 23.14
#